data_AF-A0A4U9HC00-F1
#
_entry.id   AF-A0A4U9HC00-F1
#
_cell.length_a   1.000
_cell.length_b   1.000
_cell.length_c   1.000
_cell.angle_alpha   90.00
_cell.angle_beta   90.00
_cell.angle_gamma   90.00
#
_symmetry.space_group_name_H-M   'P 1'
#
loop_
_entity.id
_entity.type
_entity.pdbx_description
1 polymer ?
#
loop_
_entity_poly.entity_id
_entity_poly.type
_entity_poly.pdbx_seq_one_letter_code
_entity_poly.pdbx_strand_id
1 'polypeptide(L)'
;MALEAGYEVYVVTDTSGGTSADAHERAIDRMVQAGAVPVTWQQVLLEYQRDWARKESYDAVMDLVREHSGAYGMGVDYAYTMVHHAPARTAK
;
A
#
# COMPACT_ATOMS: atom_id res chain seq x y z
N MET A 1 -12.02 -11.11 -19.83
CA MET A 1 -11.56 -10.33 -18.65
C MET A 1 -10.22 -10.87 -18.16
N ALA A 2 -9.43 -10.10 -17.38
CA ALA A 2 -8.06 -10.49 -16.99
C ALA A 2 -7.97 -11.90 -16.35
N LEU A 3 -8.89 -12.24 -15.45
CA LEU A 3 -8.99 -13.57 -14.84
C LEU A 3 -9.25 -14.68 -15.89
N GLU A 4 -10.17 -14.46 -16.83
CA GLU A 4 -10.45 -15.41 -17.93
C GLU A 4 -9.26 -15.56 -18.89
N ALA A 5 -8.41 -14.55 -18.97
CA ALA A 5 -7.17 -14.57 -19.74
C ALA A 5 -5.99 -15.23 -18.98
N GLY A 6 -6.22 -15.73 -17.76
CA GLY A 6 -5.22 -16.44 -16.96
C GLY A 6 -4.26 -15.55 -16.17
N TYR A 7 -4.56 -14.24 -16.03
CA TYR A 7 -3.76 -13.36 -15.17
C TYR A 7 -4.09 -13.57 -13.70
N GLU A 8 -3.07 -13.45 -12.86
CA GLU A 8 -3.24 -13.25 -11.43
C GLU A 8 -3.70 -11.80 -11.18
N VAL A 9 -4.82 -11.63 -10.47
CA VAL A 9 -5.43 -10.32 -10.26
C VAL A 9 -5.41 -9.96 -8.78
N TYR A 10 -4.70 -8.88 -8.47
CA TYR A 10 -4.68 -8.26 -7.17
C TYR A 10 -5.57 -7.01 -7.18
N VAL A 11 -6.58 -6.97 -6.33
CA VAL A 11 -7.56 -5.88 -6.25
C VAL A 11 -7.19 -4.96 -5.10
N VAL A 12 -6.77 -3.73 -5.42
CA VAL A 12 -6.41 -2.73 -4.40
C VAL A 12 -7.69 -2.06 -3.87
N THR A 13 -8.18 -2.53 -2.73
CA THR A 13 -9.53 -2.19 -2.23
C THR A 13 -9.61 -0.81 -1.61
N ASP A 14 -8.56 -0.38 -0.91
CA ASP A 14 -8.46 0.93 -0.27
C ASP A 14 -8.19 2.09 -1.25
N THR A 15 -8.05 1.78 -2.54
CA THR A 15 -7.98 2.78 -3.62
C THR A 15 -9.11 2.63 -4.64
N SER A 16 -10.12 1.79 -4.36
CA SER A 16 -11.24 1.52 -5.26
C SER A 16 -12.57 1.78 -4.55
N GLY A 17 -13.40 2.69 -5.07
CA GLY A 17 -14.70 3.03 -4.46
C GLY A 17 -15.89 2.33 -5.11
N GLY A 18 -16.94 2.07 -4.32
CA GLY A 18 -18.29 1.72 -4.82
C GLY A 18 -19.27 2.87 -4.62
N THR A 19 -20.45 2.79 -5.24
CA THR A 19 -21.54 3.78 -5.06
C THR A 19 -22.12 3.78 -3.63
N SER A 20 -21.94 2.68 -2.91
CA SER A 20 -22.19 2.55 -1.48
C SER A 20 -21.21 1.53 -0.88
N ALA A 21 -21.10 1.48 0.45
CA ALA A 21 -20.32 0.45 1.15
C ALA A 21 -20.80 -0.96 0.78
N ASP A 22 -22.12 -1.18 0.80
CA ASP A 22 -22.72 -2.47 0.43
C ASP A 22 -22.40 -2.86 -1.02
N ALA A 23 -22.49 -1.92 -1.96
CA ALA A 23 -22.15 -2.18 -3.36
C ALA A 23 -20.65 -2.49 -3.55
N HIS A 24 -19.77 -1.81 -2.83
CA HIS A 24 -18.34 -2.09 -2.84
C HIS A 24 -18.07 -3.51 -2.31
N GLU A 25 -18.59 -3.85 -1.14
CA GLU A 25 -18.41 -5.16 -0.50
C GLU A 25 -18.91 -6.30 -1.40
N ARG A 26 -20.13 -6.19 -1.96
CA ARG A 26 -20.66 -7.21 -2.88
C ARG A 26 -19.82 -7.36 -4.14
N ALA A 27 -19.19 -6.28 -4.63
CA ALA A 27 -18.28 -6.34 -5.75
C ALA A 27 -16.97 -7.07 -5.39
N ILE A 28 -16.40 -6.80 -4.20
CA ILE A 28 -15.23 -7.52 -3.69
C ILE A 28 -15.53 -9.01 -3.52
N ASP A 29 -16.67 -9.36 -2.90
CA ASP A 29 -17.10 -10.76 -2.71
C ASP A 29 -17.13 -11.53 -4.04
N ARG A 30 -17.68 -10.90 -5.08
CA ARG A 30 -17.72 -11.50 -6.42
C ARG A 30 -16.33 -11.67 -7.04
N MET A 31 -15.43 -10.70 -6.84
CA MET A 31 -14.05 -10.80 -7.33
C MET A 31 -13.29 -11.93 -6.64
N VAL A 32 -13.47 -12.10 -5.33
CA VAL A 32 -12.88 -13.22 -4.56
C VAL A 32 -13.40 -14.56 -5.07
N GLN A 33 -14.72 -14.70 -5.28
CA GLN A 33 -15.31 -15.93 -5.84
C GLN A 33 -14.77 -16.27 -7.23
N ALA A 34 -14.38 -15.25 -8.00
CA ALA A 34 -13.75 -15.42 -9.31
C ALA A 34 -12.24 -15.69 -9.23
N GLY A 35 -11.63 -15.67 -8.04
CA GLY A 35 -10.22 -15.98 -7.80
C GLY A 35 -9.29 -14.77 -7.72
N ALA A 36 -9.81 -13.54 -7.62
CA ALA A 36 -8.97 -12.36 -7.38
C ALA A 36 -8.55 -12.24 -5.91
N VAL A 37 -7.42 -11.58 -5.66
CA VAL A 37 -6.83 -11.40 -4.33
C VAL A 37 -6.99 -9.95 -3.87
N PRO A 38 -7.86 -9.65 -2.88
CA PRO A 38 -7.95 -8.31 -2.30
C PRO A 38 -6.69 -7.94 -1.52
N VAL A 39 -6.17 -6.72 -1.74
CA VAL A 39 -4.99 -6.17 -1.08
C VAL A 39 -5.17 -4.67 -0.81
N THR A 40 -4.25 -4.07 -0.06
CA THR A 40 -4.15 -2.63 0.14
C THR A 40 -2.99 -2.04 -0.66
N TRP A 41 -3.02 -0.73 -0.95
CA TRP A 41 -1.93 -0.08 -1.71
C TRP A 41 -0.58 -0.23 -1.00
N GLN A 42 -0.59 -0.16 0.34
CA GLN A 42 0.62 -0.26 1.14
C GLN A 42 1.20 -1.67 1.08
N GLN A 43 0.35 -2.71 1.06
CA GLN A 43 0.83 -4.07 0.87
C GLN A 43 1.48 -4.23 -0.51
N VAL A 44 0.86 -3.72 -1.58
CA VAL A 44 1.44 -3.75 -2.94
C VAL A 44 2.81 -3.04 -2.97
N LEU A 45 2.92 -1.85 -2.38
CA LEU A 45 4.18 -1.12 -2.29
C LEU A 45 5.28 -1.95 -1.63
N LEU A 46 4.97 -2.57 -0.50
CA LEU A 46 5.94 -3.36 0.28
C LEU A 46 6.25 -4.71 -0.38
N GLU A 47 5.32 -5.27 -1.15
CA GLU A 47 5.56 -6.44 -2.00
C GLU A 47 6.44 -6.14 -3.21
N TYR A 48 6.50 -4.90 -3.68
CA TYR A 48 7.51 -4.47 -4.65
C TYR A 48 8.87 -4.22 -3.98
N GLN A 49 8.90 -3.54 -2.83
CA GLN A 49 10.16 -3.30 -2.12
C GLN A 49 10.81 -4.62 -1.68
N ARG A 50 10.06 -5.51 -1.01
CA ARG A 50 10.44 -6.80 -0.38
C ARG A 50 11.57 -6.74 0.66
N ASP A 51 12.65 -6.03 0.38
CA ASP A 51 13.89 -6.06 1.14
C ASP A 51 14.48 -4.64 1.24
N TRP A 52 14.83 -4.22 2.45
CA TRP A 52 15.42 -2.91 2.72
C TRP A 52 16.90 -2.81 2.34
N ALA A 53 17.55 -3.93 1.98
CA ALA A 53 18.86 -3.92 1.36
C ALA A 53 18.83 -3.39 -0.09
N ARG A 54 17.65 -3.38 -0.76
CA ARG A 54 17.47 -2.82 -2.11
C ARG A 54 17.40 -1.30 -2.06
N LYS A 55 18.55 -0.67 -2.33
CA LYS A 55 18.70 0.77 -2.18
C LYS A 55 18.15 1.56 -3.35
N GLU A 56 17.98 0.94 -4.52
CA GLU A 56 17.50 1.60 -5.74
C GLU A 56 16.10 2.20 -5.57
N SER A 57 15.25 1.56 -4.78
CA SER A 57 13.87 2.00 -4.51
C SER A 57 13.66 2.50 -3.08
N TYR A 58 14.68 2.43 -2.21
CA TYR A 58 14.55 2.71 -0.78
C TYR A 58 14.01 4.11 -0.49
N ASP A 59 14.66 5.14 -1.04
CA ASP A 59 14.30 6.54 -0.77
C ASP A 59 12.89 6.84 -1.31
N ALA A 60 12.56 6.38 -2.52
CA ALA A 60 11.25 6.57 -3.12
C ALA A 60 10.12 5.90 -2.30
N VAL A 61 10.36 4.70 -1.78
CA VAL A 61 9.41 4.00 -0.90
C VAL A 61 9.26 4.73 0.44
N MET A 62 10.37 5.18 1.04
CA MET A 62 10.35 5.94 2.30
C MET A 62 9.59 7.26 2.16
N ASP A 63 9.73 7.95 1.04
CA ASP A 63 9.00 9.19 0.76
C ASP A 63 7.49 8.94 0.67
N LEU A 64 7.06 7.93 -0.09
CA LEU A 64 5.65 7.53 -0.18
C LEU A 64 5.07 7.15 1.19
N VAL A 65 5.80 6.38 1.98
CA VAL A 65 5.36 5.94 3.31
C VAL A 65 5.20 7.12 4.25
N ARG A 66 6.19 8.03 4.31
CA ARG A 66 6.12 9.21 5.18
C ARG A 66 4.96 10.15 4.81
N GLU A 67 4.61 10.23 3.54
CA GLU A 67 3.54 11.13 3.07
C GLU A 67 2.14 10.51 3.21
N HIS A 68 1.96 9.24 2.87
CA HIS A 68 0.62 8.66 2.66
C HIS A 68 0.26 7.51 3.61
N SER A 69 1.21 6.98 4.40
CA SER A 69 1.02 5.75 5.18
C SER A 69 0.63 5.98 6.64
N GLY A 70 0.12 7.18 6.97
CA GLY A 70 -0.44 7.50 8.29
C GLY A 70 0.46 7.08 9.46
N ALA A 71 -0.02 6.13 10.27
CA ALA A 71 0.70 5.63 11.44
C ALA A 71 2.05 4.98 11.11
N TYR A 72 2.17 4.29 9.98
CA TYR A 72 3.45 3.72 9.57
C TYR A 72 4.43 4.82 9.15
N GLY A 73 3.96 5.84 8.44
CA GLY A 73 4.72 7.05 8.13
C GLY A 73 5.23 7.76 9.39
N MET A 74 4.39 7.89 10.43
CA MET A 74 4.80 8.44 11.73
C MET A 74 5.88 7.57 12.41
N GLY A 75 5.79 6.25 12.29
CA GLY A 75 6.82 5.33 12.80
C GLY A 75 8.17 5.52 12.10
N VAL A 76 8.17 5.77 10.79
CA VAL A 76 9.39 6.11 10.03
C VAL A 76 9.96 7.44 10.51
N ASP A 77 9.14 8.50 10.63
CA ASP A 77 9.59 9.80 11.14
C ASP A 77 10.18 9.70 12.56
N TYR A 78 9.55 8.89 13.42
CA TYR A 78 10.07 8.57 14.74
C TYR A 78 11.46 7.93 14.67
N ALA A 79 11.65 6.91 13.84
CA ALA A 79 12.94 6.24 13.68
C ALA A 79 14.02 7.21 13.17
N TYR A 80 13.71 8.03 12.17
CA TYR A 80 14.63 9.05 11.66
C TYR A 80 15.05 10.04 12.76
N THR A 81 14.10 10.51 13.56
CA THR A 81 14.37 11.54 14.58
C THR A 81 15.05 10.96 15.82
N MET A 82 14.54 9.84 16.34
CA MET A 82 14.93 9.33 17.66
C MET A 82 16.06 8.31 17.60
N VAL A 83 16.17 7.54 16.51
CA VAL A 83 17.20 6.51 16.33
C VAL A 83 18.36 7.03 15.48
N HIS A 84 18.06 7.74 14.39
CA HIS A 84 19.09 8.26 13.49
C HIS A 84 19.47 9.73 13.74
N HIS A 85 18.84 10.38 14.74
CA HIS A 85 19.11 11.77 15.11
C HIS A 85 18.98 12.78 13.96
N ALA A 86 18.17 12.46 12.95
CA ALA A 86 17.84 13.39 11.89
C ALA A 86 16.91 14.50 12.41
N PRO A 87 16.89 15.69 11.79
CA PRO A 87 15.92 16.72 12.13
C PRO A 87 14.48 16.22 11.97
N ALA A 88 13.62 16.60 12.91
CA ALA A 88 12.19 16.29 12.81
C ALA A 88 11.59 16.89 11.52
N ARG A 89 10.74 16.12 10.83
CA ARG A 89 10.03 16.59 9.65
C ARG A 89 9.06 17.70 10.03
N THR A 90 9.25 18.89 9.50
CA THR A 90 8.30 19.99 9.64
C THR A 90 7.11 19.74 8.74
N ALA A 91 5.89 19.93 9.24
CA ALA A 91 4.70 19.94 8.38
C ALA A 91 4.89 20.98 7.26
N LYS A 92 4.59 20.58 6.01
CA LYS A 92 4.47 21.52 4.90
C LYS A 92 3.22 22.39 5.08
#